data_AF-A0A949LYS4-F1
#
_entry.id   AF-A0A949LYS4-F1
#
_cell.length_a   1.000
_cell.length_b   1.000
_cell.length_c   1.000
_cell.angle_alpha   90.00
_cell.angle_beta   90.00
_cell.angle_gamma   90.00
#
_symmetry.space_group_name_H-M   'P 1'
#
loop_
_entity.id
_entity.type
_entity.pdbx_description
1 polymer ?
#
loop_
_entity_poly.entity_id
_entity_poly.type
_entity_poly.pdbx_seq_one_letter_code
_entity_poly.pdbx_strand_id
1 'polypeptide(L)'
;MSSIRVSTLPIALRNDPTFETFLSPIVAYATAKLIGAEPMISINLFGMKYEQVLSDSEGVRLYSDSLRNICGENFNPHVVSDVNDQYVSKIKELLSSKIDDGTIVKTELELMMCSCGRSQFPKDALASIALEPDIVEKTASGYRCVFCHSELFEQVTSALILRAQSGFVAPTIFPDRYRKKAENQQQILSGRPVIISRVQRNTESRFSVHGYSIDPDVWWACMPFISLQNQDEVILVTSSKTLWHAVRTTHIARLLGIECKVSVLVHPYLKILDQETKLSRMSVSDYQKAVASPAAARAFLLTGLQWGSDVSNLTSDELYLVNHSYQVTVEIAQTDVISISRVTRVLQRNTFVSLFKKLRSLSKPALTEDESRLARAVLLPW
;
A
#
# COMPACT_ATOMS: atom_id res chain seq x y z
N MET A 1 -17.85 -8.19 19.10
CA MET A 1 -16.62 -8.72 18.47
C MET A 1 -15.75 -7.53 18.15
N SER A 2 -14.44 -7.60 18.40
CA SER A 2 -13.54 -6.50 18.01
C SER A 2 -13.59 -6.30 16.50
N SER A 3 -13.77 -5.07 16.02
CA SER A 3 -13.87 -4.82 14.58
C SER A 3 -12.47 -4.72 13.97
N ILE A 4 -12.13 -5.69 13.10
CA ILE A 4 -10.84 -5.78 12.42
C ILE A 4 -11.04 -5.47 10.94
N ARG A 5 -10.17 -4.63 10.37
CA ARG A 5 -10.12 -4.33 8.94
C ARG A 5 -8.74 -4.62 8.37
N VAL A 6 -8.70 -5.18 7.17
CA VAL A 6 -7.45 -5.35 6.41
C VAL A 6 -7.43 -4.34 5.28
N SER A 7 -6.39 -3.51 5.20
CA SER A 7 -6.26 -2.47 4.18
C SER A 7 -4.90 -2.56 3.49
N THR A 8 -4.79 -1.96 2.31
CA THR A 8 -3.49 -1.64 1.69
C THR A 8 -3.14 -0.18 1.93
N LEU A 9 -1.89 0.18 1.62
CA LEU A 9 -1.60 1.58 1.27
C LEU A 9 -2.41 1.97 0.01
N PRO A 10 -2.84 3.23 -0.13
CA PRO A 10 -3.62 3.62 -1.31
C PRO A 10 -2.79 3.52 -2.58
N ILE A 11 -3.33 2.87 -3.60
CA ILE A 11 -2.62 2.51 -4.83
C ILE A 11 -2.75 3.65 -5.83
N ALA A 12 -1.62 4.18 -6.31
CA ALA A 12 -1.63 5.19 -7.36
C ALA A 12 -2.12 4.59 -8.69
N LEU A 13 -3.06 5.27 -9.35
CA LEU A 13 -3.56 4.88 -10.66
C LEU A 13 -2.46 4.99 -11.73
N ARG A 14 -2.45 4.04 -12.68
CA ARG A 14 -1.57 4.04 -13.86
C ARG A 14 -2.39 3.66 -15.09
N ASN A 15 -2.10 4.28 -16.23
CA ASN A 15 -2.83 4.06 -17.48
C ASN A 15 -2.65 2.64 -18.05
N ASP A 16 -1.60 1.93 -17.64
CA ASP A 16 -1.37 0.51 -17.97
C ASP A 16 -0.65 -0.17 -16.79
N PRO A 17 -1.38 -0.62 -15.75
CA PRO A 17 -0.79 -1.30 -14.62
C PRO A 17 -0.31 -2.68 -15.05
N THR A 18 0.89 -3.05 -14.60
CA THR A 18 1.35 -4.43 -14.74
C THR A 18 0.65 -5.31 -13.70
N PHE A 19 0.42 -6.59 -14.00
CA PHE A 19 -0.37 -7.47 -13.10
C PHE A 19 0.28 -7.65 -11.71
N GLU A 20 1.60 -7.43 -11.57
CA GLU A 20 2.30 -7.49 -10.29
C GLU A 20 1.79 -6.43 -9.29
N THR A 21 1.21 -5.32 -9.78
CA THR A 21 0.63 -4.27 -8.93
C THR A 21 -0.56 -4.76 -8.10
N PHE A 22 -1.18 -5.88 -8.49
CA PHE A 22 -2.32 -6.49 -7.80
C PHE A 22 -1.92 -7.38 -6.63
N LEU A 23 -0.62 -7.64 -6.41
CA LEU A 23 -0.18 -8.51 -5.33
C LEU A 23 -0.64 -8.01 -3.95
N SER A 24 -0.43 -6.72 -3.62
CA SER A 24 -0.84 -6.19 -2.31
C SER A 24 -2.37 -6.31 -2.08
N PRO A 25 -3.24 -5.92 -3.05
CA PRO A 25 -4.67 -6.21 -2.99
C PRO A 25 -5.02 -7.67 -2.74
N ILE A 26 -4.42 -8.59 -3.50
CA ILE A 26 -4.71 -10.03 -3.38
C ILE A 26 -4.28 -10.56 -2.02
N VAL A 27 -3.10 -10.15 -1.52
CA VAL A 27 -2.61 -10.53 -0.19
C VAL A 27 -3.54 -9.98 0.90
N ALA A 28 -3.97 -8.72 0.79
CA ALA A 28 -4.93 -8.12 1.72
C ALA A 28 -6.25 -8.87 1.76
N TYR A 29 -6.78 -9.23 0.59
CA TYR A 29 -8.03 -9.95 0.50
C TYR A 29 -7.93 -11.38 1.03
N ALA A 30 -6.88 -12.13 0.68
CA ALA A 30 -6.62 -13.46 1.21
C ALA A 30 -6.42 -13.43 2.74
N THR A 31 -5.73 -12.41 3.25
CA THR A 31 -5.55 -12.18 4.70
C THR A 31 -6.90 -11.93 5.37
N ALA A 32 -7.74 -11.05 4.81
CA ALA A 32 -9.06 -10.73 5.34
C ALA A 32 -9.93 -11.99 5.47
N LYS A 33 -9.98 -12.83 4.42
CA LYS A 33 -10.72 -14.11 4.45
C LYS A 33 -10.17 -15.08 5.52
N LEU A 34 -8.85 -15.16 5.71
CA LEU A 34 -8.22 -16.07 6.68
C LEU A 34 -8.49 -15.68 8.14
N ILE A 35 -8.60 -14.38 8.42
CA ILE A 35 -8.81 -13.87 9.79
C ILE A 35 -10.27 -13.50 10.08
N GLY A 36 -11.16 -13.61 9.08
CA GLY A 36 -12.57 -13.23 9.21
C GLY A 36 -12.81 -11.72 9.30
N ALA A 37 -12.01 -10.92 8.57
CA ALA A 37 -12.12 -9.47 8.51
C ALA A 37 -12.63 -9.00 7.14
N GLU A 38 -13.00 -7.73 7.05
CA GLU A 38 -13.35 -7.09 5.78
C GLU A 38 -12.11 -6.46 5.11
N PRO A 39 -11.90 -6.65 3.79
CA PRO A 39 -10.86 -5.97 3.06
C PRO A 39 -11.28 -4.54 2.66
N MET A 40 -10.33 -3.60 2.69
CA MET A 40 -10.46 -2.24 2.15
C MET A 40 -9.27 -1.93 1.26
N ILE A 41 -9.45 -1.97 -0.06
CA ILE A 41 -8.39 -1.60 -1.01
C ILE A 41 -8.67 -0.19 -1.49
N SER A 42 -7.74 0.74 -1.26
CA SER A 42 -7.92 2.14 -1.65
C SER A 42 -7.19 2.47 -2.93
N ILE A 43 -7.82 3.21 -3.84
CA ILE A 43 -7.21 3.76 -5.07
C ILE A 43 -7.01 5.25 -4.88
N ASN A 44 -5.76 5.71 -5.00
CA ASN A 44 -5.37 7.10 -4.81
C ASN A 44 -5.48 7.91 -6.10
N LEU A 45 -6.30 8.96 -6.05
CA LEU A 45 -6.40 10.00 -7.07
C LEU A 45 -5.94 11.39 -6.56
N PHE A 46 -5.40 11.52 -5.34
CA PHE A 46 -4.93 12.81 -4.81
C PHE A 46 -3.78 13.39 -5.63
N GLY A 47 -3.85 14.70 -5.90
CA GLY A 47 -2.79 15.41 -6.58
C GLY A 47 -2.69 15.09 -8.07
N MET A 48 -3.63 14.33 -8.63
CA MET A 48 -3.88 14.27 -10.07
C MET A 48 -4.52 15.59 -10.52
N LYS A 49 -4.30 16.00 -11.78
CA LYS A 49 -4.95 17.22 -12.29
C LYS A 49 -6.46 17.02 -12.33
N TYR A 50 -7.24 18.04 -12.02
CA TYR A 50 -8.71 17.97 -11.95
C TYR A 50 -9.32 17.49 -13.27
N GLU A 51 -8.79 18.01 -14.38
CA GLU A 51 -9.16 17.61 -15.75
C GLU A 51 -8.78 16.15 -16.06
N GLN A 52 -7.68 15.66 -15.47
CA GLN A 52 -7.29 14.24 -15.57
C GLN A 52 -8.20 13.36 -14.73
N VAL A 53 -8.59 13.75 -13.51
CA VAL A 53 -9.54 12.96 -12.69
C VAL A 53 -10.89 12.82 -13.39
N LEU A 54 -11.36 13.88 -14.07
CA LEU A 54 -12.62 13.84 -14.82
C LEU A 54 -12.54 13.06 -16.15
N SER A 55 -11.42 13.14 -16.87
CA SER A 55 -11.21 12.41 -18.14
C SER A 55 -10.78 10.96 -17.94
N ASP A 56 -10.16 10.62 -16.80
CA ASP A 56 -9.64 9.29 -16.45
C ASP A 56 -10.67 8.41 -15.72
N SER A 57 -11.97 8.75 -15.85
CA SER A 57 -13.08 7.90 -15.40
C SER A 57 -12.98 6.49 -16.02
N GLU A 58 -12.43 6.38 -17.23
CA GLU A 58 -12.16 5.10 -17.88
C GLU A 58 -10.99 4.34 -17.22
N GLY A 59 -9.87 4.99 -16.90
CA GLY A 59 -8.74 4.34 -16.23
C GLY A 59 -9.11 3.84 -14.82
N VAL A 60 -9.83 4.66 -14.04
CA VAL A 60 -10.36 4.26 -12.73
C VAL A 60 -11.30 3.07 -12.86
N ARG A 61 -12.21 3.10 -13.85
CA ARG A 61 -13.14 2.01 -14.13
C ARG A 61 -12.41 0.73 -14.52
N LEU A 62 -11.47 0.79 -15.47
CA LEU A 62 -10.69 -0.36 -15.92
C LEU A 62 -9.86 -0.98 -14.78
N TYR A 63 -9.27 -0.15 -13.92
CA TYR A 63 -8.54 -0.63 -12.75
C TYR A 63 -9.48 -1.29 -11.73
N SER A 64 -10.65 -0.69 -11.50
CA SER A 64 -11.68 -1.23 -10.60
C SER A 64 -12.27 -2.54 -11.12
N ASP A 65 -12.52 -2.63 -12.43
CA ASP A 65 -12.97 -3.85 -13.11
C ASP A 65 -11.92 -4.96 -13.01
N SER A 66 -10.65 -4.60 -13.19
CA SER A 66 -9.54 -5.53 -12.99
C SER A 66 -9.46 -6.04 -11.55
N LEU A 67 -9.64 -5.15 -10.57
CA LEU A 67 -9.73 -5.53 -9.15
C LEU A 67 -10.94 -6.40 -8.88
N ARG A 68 -12.11 -6.14 -9.46
CA ARG A 68 -13.31 -6.98 -9.34
C ARG A 68 -13.10 -8.36 -9.92
N ASN A 69 -12.55 -8.44 -11.11
CA ASN A 69 -12.25 -9.71 -11.75
C ASN A 69 -11.33 -10.56 -10.86
N ILE A 70 -10.27 -9.95 -10.32
CA ILE A 70 -9.30 -10.66 -9.49
C ILE A 70 -9.84 -10.90 -8.08
N CYS A 71 -10.54 -9.94 -7.48
CA CYS A 71 -10.92 -9.94 -6.07
C CYS A 71 -12.39 -10.34 -5.79
N GLY A 72 -13.16 -10.74 -6.80
CA GLY A 72 -14.57 -11.09 -6.71
C GLY A 72 -15.49 -10.00 -7.25
N GLU A 73 -16.58 -10.40 -7.92
CA GLU A 73 -17.49 -9.47 -8.64
C GLU A 73 -18.16 -8.44 -7.72
N ASN A 74 -18.40 -8.80 -6.46
CA ASN A 74 -19.00 -7.93 -5.45
C ASN A 74 -17.99 -6.99 -4.76
N PHE A 75 -16.70 -7.09 -5.09
CA PHE A 75 -15.67 -6.26 -4.49
C PHE A 75 -15.71 -4.83 -5.06
N ASN A 76 -15.83 -3.82 -4.20
CA ASN A 76 -15.75 -2.42 -4.63
C ASN A 76 -14.53 -1.74 -3.99
N PRO A 77 -13.54 -1.30 -4.78
CA PRO A 77 -12.41 -0.56 -4.24
C PRO A 77 -12.86 0.80 -3.71
N HIS A 78 -12.21 1.26 -2.65
CA HIS A 78 -12.43 2.56 -2.06
C HIS A 78 -11.64 3.62 -2.85
N VAL A 79 -12.32 4.36 -3.73
CA VAL A 79 -11.69 5.41 -4.55
C VAL A 79 -11.61 6.70 -3.76
N VAL A 80 -10.41 7.28 -3.68
CA VAL A 80 -10.16 8.48 -2.89
C VAL A 80 -9.59 9.59 -3.77
N SER A 81 -10.17 10.78 -3.68
CA SER A 81 -9.83 11.92 -4.54
C SER A 81 -10.03 13.24 -3.82
N ASP A 82 -9.24 14.23 -4.23
CA ASP A 82 -9.36 15.65 -3.87
C ASP A 82 -10.60 16.33 -4.48
N VAL A 83 -11.33 15.67 -5.37
CA VAL A 83 -12.62 16.16 -5.91
C VAL A 83 -13.84 15.61 -5.16
N ASN A 84 -13.64 14.67 -4.21
CA ASN A 84 -14.73 14.17 -3.40
C ASN A 84 -14.99 15.12 -2.22
N ASP A 85 -16.03 15.95 -2.33
CA ASP A 85 -16.37 16.98 -1.34
C ASP A 85 -16.57 16.44 0.08
N GLN A 86 -17.16 15.24 0.23
CA GLN A 86 -17.36 14.63 1.54
C GLN A 86 -16.03 14.27 2.19
N TYR A 87 -15.10 13.73 1.40
CA TYR A 87 -13.77 13.38 1.90
C TYR A 87 -12.93 14.63 2.21
N VAL A 88 -12.95 15.61 1.30
CA VAL A 88 -12.29 16.91 1.49
C VAL A 88 -12.78 17.59 2.76
N SER A 89 -14.09 17.61 3.01
CA SER A 89 -14.68 18.22 4.20
C SER A 89 -14.20 17.54 5.48
N LYS A 90 -14.21 16.20 5.53
CA LYS A 90 -13.71 15.43 6.68
C LYS A 90 -12.23 15.71 7.00
N ILE A 91 -11.37 15.78 5.97
CA ILE A 91 -9.97 16.13 6.21
C ILE A 91 -9.86 17.57 6.70
N LYS A 92 -10.57 18.53 6.09
CA LYS A 92 -10.52 19.93 6.49
C LYS A 92 -10.93 20.11 7.95
N GLU A 93 -12.00 19.44 8.38
CA GLU A 93 -12.46 19.43 9.77
C GLU A 93 -11.38 18.87 10.71
N LEU A 94 -10.81 17.71 10.38
CA LEU A 94 -9.73 17.10 11.17
C LEU A 94 -8.54 18.04 11.32
N LEU A 95 -8.08 18.64 10.22
CA LEU A 95 -6.91 19.51 10.25
C LEU A 95 -7.17 20.83 10.95
N SER A 96 -8.34 21.44 10.74
CA SER A 96 -8.71 22.67 11.42
C SER A 96 -8.74 22.42 12.93
N SER A 97 -9.39 21.33 13.37
CA SER A 97 -9.38 20.92 14.76
C SER A 97 -7.96 20.69 15.32
N LYS A 98 -7.05 20.11 14.53
CA LYS A 98 -5.65 19.88 14.93
C LYS A 98 -4.78 21.14 14.90
N ILE A 99 -5.18 22.16 14.14
CA ILE A 99 -4.56 23.48 14.18
C ILE A 99 -5.05 24.23 15.43
N ASP A 100 -6.35 24.20 15.69
CA ASP A 100 -6.99 24.86 16.83
C ASP A 100 -6.51 24.28 18.17
N ASP A 101 -6.28 22.97 18.27
CA ASP A 101 -5.75 22.31 19.46
C ASP A 101 -4.21 22.41 19.62
N GLY A 102 -3.53 23.00 18.64
CA GLY A 102 -2.08 23.23 18.65
C GLY A 102 -1.22 22.01 18.32
N THR A 103 -1.81 20.89 17.90
CA THR A 103 -1.06 19.71 17.40
C THR A 103 -0.31 20.05 16.11
N ILE A 104 -0.99 20.73 15.19
CA ILE A 104 -0.41 21.33 13.99
C ILE A 104 -0.10 22.79 14.30
N VAL A 105 1.15 23.19 14.09
CA VAL A 105 1.57 24.56 14.37
C VAL A 105 2.10 25.26 13.14
N LYS A 106 1.80 26.55 13.08
CA LYS A 106 2.42 27.48 12.16
C LYS A 106 3.78 27.89 12.71
N THR A 107 4.85 27.70 11.93
CA THR A 107 6.20 28.15 12.28
C THR A 107 6.91 28.65 11.02
N GLU A 108 7.89 29.53 11.21
CA GLU A 108 8.85 29.83 10.15
C GLU A 108 9.91 28.73 10.11
N LEU A 109 10.25 28.28 8.91
CA LEU A 109 11.25 27.25 8.66
C LEU A 109 12.12 27.64 7.48
N GLU A 110 13.39 27.29 7.58
CA GLU A 110 14.31 27.32 6.45
C GLU A 110 14.14 26.01 5.65
N LEU A 111 13.63 26.14 4.43
CA LEU A 111 13.30 25.03 3.55
C LEU A 111 14.28 24.97 2.37
N MET A 112 14.60 23.74 1.97
CA MET A 112 15.19 23.44 0.65
C MET A 112 14.07 23.05 -0.29
N MET A 113 13.97 23.70 -1.45
CA MET A 113 12.86 23.43 -2.38
C MET A 113 13.20 23.57 -3.87
N CYS A 114 12.45 22.86 -4.72
CA CYS A 114 12.47 23.02 -6.18
C CYS A 114 11.43 24.03 -6.66
N SER A 115 11.63 24.58 -7.86
CA SER A 115 10.63 25.37 -8.61
C SER A 115 9.31 24.62 -8.85
N CYS A 116 9.37 23.29 -8.87
CA CYS A 116 8.25 22.40 -9.11
C CYS A 116 7.36 22.13 -7.88
N GLY A 117 7.85 22.43 -6.68
CA GLY A 117 7.19 22.10 -5.42
C GLY A 117 7.19 20.63 -4.97
N ARG A 118 7.68 19.69 -5.78
CA ARG A 118 7.72 18.25 -5.41
C ARG A 118 8.76 17.93 -4.35
N SER A 119 9.92 18.58 -4.42
CA SER A 119 10.95 18.51 -3.40
C SER A 119 10.81 19.75 -2.53
N GLN A 120 10.39 19.57 -1.28
CA GLN A 120 10.35 20.60 -0.23
C GLN A 120 10.53 19.90 1.12
N PHE A 121 11.59 20.25 1.84
CA PHE A 121 11.93 19.66 3.14
C PHE A 121 12.75 20.64 3.99
N PRO A 122 12.81 20.45 5.32
CA PRO A 122 13.65 21.26 6.20
C PRO A 122 15.13 21.21 5.76
N LYS A 123 15.85 22.34 5.80
CA LYS A 123 17.26 22.39 5.34
C LYS A 123 18.18 21.44 6.09
N ASP A 124 17.97 21.29 7.40
CA ASP A 124 18.69 20.34 8.25
C ASP A 124 18.45 18.87 7.87
N ALA A 125 17.36 18.56 7.17
CA ALA A 125 17.07 17.22 6.65
C ALA A 125 17.80 16.89 5.33
N LEU A 126 18.43 17.87 4.66
CA LEU A 126 19.06 17.71 3.35
C LEU A 126 20.11 16.59 3.35
N ALA A 127 20.95 16.50 4.37
CA ALA A 127 22.00 15.48 4.45
C ALA A 127 21.43 14.05 4.49
N SER A 128 20.26 13.89 5.12
CA SER A 128 19.55 12.61 5.19
C SER A 128 18.84 12.30 3.88
N ILE A 129 18.19 13.29 3.26
CA ILE A 129 17.40 13.12 2.04
C ILE A 129 18.30 12.96 0.81
N ALA A 130 19.49 13.55 0.81
CA ALA A 130 20.50 13.35 -0.23
C ALA A 130 20.97 11.89 -0.36
N LEU A 131 20.69 11.04 0.64
CA LEU A 131 20.93 9.60 0.58
C LEU A 131 19.79 8.84 -0.10
N GLU A 132 18.68 9.50 -0.41
CA GLU A 132 17.51 8.95 -1.11
C GLU A 132 17.52 9.44 -2.58
N PRO A 133 18.14 8.68 -3.51
CA PRO A 133 18.37 9.13 -4.89
C PRO A 133 17.10 9.33 -5.71
N ASP A 134 15.94 8.92 -5.19
CA ASP A 134 14.65 9.03 -5.85
C ASP A 134 13.98 10.40 -5.67
N ILE A 135 14.50 11.26 -4.77
CA ILE A 135 13.92 12.58 -4.44
C ILE A 135 14.86 13.71 -4.87
N VAL A 136 16.16 13.54 -4.61
CA VAL A 136 17.19 14.56 -4.84
C VAL A 136 18.44 13.91 -5.40
N GLU A 137 19.05 14.57 -6.38
CA GLU A 137 20.32 14.16 -6.97
C GLU A 137 21.40 15.18 -6.61
N LYS A 138 22.57 14.70 -6.18
CA LYS A 138 23.74 15.55 -5.90
C LYS A 138 24.43 15.95 -7.22
N THR A 139 24.71 17.23 -7.39
CA THR A 139 25.46 17.80 -8.53
C THR A 139 26.79 18.38 -8.08
N ALA A 140 27.59 18.86 -9.03
CA ALA A 140 28.80 19.63 -8.72
C ALA A 140 28.48 20.99 -8.06
N SER A 141 27.31 21.57 -8.37
CA SER A 141 26.83 22.87 -7.88
C SER A 141 25.97 22.79 -6.62
N GLY A 142 25.51 21.60 -6.23
CA GLY A 142 24.62 21.44 -5.09
C GLY A 142 23.72 20.20 -5.23
N TYR A 143 22.41 20.44 -5.26
CA TYR A 143 21.39 19.42 -5.23
C TYR A 143 20.25 19.80 -6.18
N ARG A 144 19.81 18.85 -7.01
CA ARG A 144 18.71 19.05 -7.95
C ARG A 144 17.55 18.09 -7.69
N CYS A 145 16.35 18.54 -8.01
CA CYS A 145 15.15 17.73 -7.94
C CYS A 145 15.16 16.65 -9.03
N VAL A 146 14.88 15.39 -8.68
CA VAL A 146 14.81 14.28 -9.65
C VAL A 146 13.63 14.43 -10.62
N PHE A 147 12.57 15.14 -10.22
CA PHE A 147 11.34 15.26 -11.01
C PHE A 147 11.35 16.39 -12.04
N CYS A 148 11.96 17.54 -11.71
CA CYS A 148 11.99 18.71 -12.60
C CYS A 148 13.40 19.11 -13.04
N HIS A 149 14.43 18.42 -12.51
CA HIS A 149 15.85 18.68 -12.76
C HIS A 149 16.33 20.10 -12.43
N SER A 150 15.51 20.92 -11.76
CA SER A 150 15.91 22.23 -11.27
C SER A 150 16.73 22.11 -9.98
N GLU A 151 17.72 22.99 -9.82
CA GLU A 151 18.48 23.13 -8.58
C GLU A 151 17.54 23.49 -7.42
N LEU A 152 17.86 22.95 -6.24
CA LEU A 152 17.17 23.29 -5.01
C LEU A 152 17.68 24.65 -4.52
N PHE A 153 16.76 25.49 -4.07
CA PHE A 153 17.07 26.77 -3.47
C PHE A 153 16.56 26.84 -2.04
N GLU A 154 17.18 27.72 -1.26
CA GLU A 154 16.84 27.97 0.13
C GLU A 154 15.78 29.06 0.23
N GLN A 155 14.77 28.85 1.07
CA GLN A 155 13.77 29.86 1.37
C GLN A 155 13.32 29.76 2.83
N VAL A 156 13.35 30.88 3.54
CA VAL A 156 12.69 31.01 4.83
C VAL A 156 11.22 31.37 4.59
N THR A 157 10.31 30.56 5.11
CA THR A 157 8.88 30.77 4.91
C THR A 157 8.06 30.14 6.02
N SER A 158 6.83 30.62 6.17
CA SER A 158 5.88 30.06 7.11
C SER A 158 5.29 28.76 6.57
N ALA A 159 5.30 27.71 7.39
CA ALA A 159 4.71 26.42 7.07
C ALA A 159 3.90 25.87 8.26
N LEU A 160 2.91 25.02 7.93
CA LEU A 160 2.24 24.17 8.90
C LEU A 160 3.06 22.89 9.09
N ILE A 161 3.32 22.55 10.35
CA ILE A 161 4.00 21.31 10.72
C ILE A 161 3.19 20.53 11.77
N LEU A 162 3.24 19.21 11.69
CA LEU A 162 2.98 18.35 12.86
C LEU A 162 4.22 18.33 13.72
N ARG A 163 4.06 18.66 15.00
CA ARG A 163 5.14 18.56 15.97
C ARG A 163 5.60 17.11 16.08
N ALA A 164 6.92 16.93 16.15
CA ALA A 164 7.48 15.64 16.52
C ALA A 164 7.01 15.27 17.93
N GLN A 165 6.65 14.01 18.13
CA GLN A 165 6.39 13.45 19.46
C GLN A 165 7.23 12.18 19.64
N SER A 166 7.86 12.08 20.80
CA SER A 166 8.61 10.91 21.22
C SER A 166 7.70 9.89 21.90
N GLY A 167 8.17 8.65 22.03
CA GLY A 167 7.47 7.61 22.80
C GLY A 167 6.44 6.79 22.02
N PHE A 168 6.33 6.94 20.69
CA PHE A 168 5.48 6.07 19.90
C PHE A 168 6.07 4.67 19.75
N VAL A 169 5.29 3.67 20.17
CA VAL A 169 5.61 2.25 19.96
C VAL A 169 5.39 1.89 18.50
N ALA A 170 6.39 1.42 17.75
CA ALA A 170 6.22 1.01 16.35
C ALA A 170 5.01 0.06 16.16
N PRO A 171 4.35 0.06 14.98
CA PRO A 171 3.27 -0.90 14.71
C PRO A 171 3.77 -2.35 14.86
N THR A 172 2.85 -3.28 15.15
CA THR A 172 3.22 -4.70 15.19
C THR A 172 3.52 -5.16 13.76
N ILE A 173 4.70 -5.73 13.51
CA ILE A 173 5.14 -6.12 12.17
C ILE A 173 5.14 -7.63 11.98
N PHE A 174 4.58 -8.10 10.86
CA PHE A 174 4.65 -9.49 10.42
C PHE A 174 5.24 -9.57 9.00
N PRO A 175 6.17 -10.50 8.71
CA PRO A 175 6.92 -11.33 9.66
C PRO A 175 7.92 -10.52 10.50
N ASP A 176 8.33 -11.07 11.64
CA ASP A 176 9.18 -10.40 12.65
C ASP A 176 10.54 -9.91 12.11
N ARG A 177 11.05 -10.48 11.01
CA ARG A 177 12.30 -10.03 10.36
C ARG A 177 12.30 -8.54 10.00
N TYR A 178 11.13 -7.95 9.73
CA TYR A 178 11.02 -6.54 9.35
C TYR A 178 10.90 -5.60 10.56
N ARG A 179 10.76 -6.14 11.78
CA ARG A 179 10.54 -5.37 13.00
C ARG A 179 11.65 -4.34 13.24
N LYS A 180 12.91 -4.77 13.26
CA LYS A 180 14.07 -3.88 13.46
C LYS A 180 14.15 -2.77 12.40
N LYS A 181 13.83 -3.09 11.14
CA LYS A 181 13.79 -2.09 10.05
C LYS A 181 12.70 -1.05 10.31
N ALA A 182 11.50 -1.48 10.70
CA ALA A 182 10.39 -0.59 11.02
C ALA A 182 10.66 0.28 12.26
N GLU A 183 11.27 -0.29 13.31
CA GLU A 183 11.68 0.44 14.51
C GLU A 183 12.68 1.55 14.19
N ASN A 184 13.71 1.26 13.40
CA ASN A 184 14.67 2.27 12.94
C ASN A 184 13.98 3.39 12.14
N GLN A 185 13.05 3.02 11.26
CA GLN A 185 12.26 3.98 10.48
C GLN A 185 11.37 4.86 11.37
N GLN A 186 10.72 4.26 12.38
CA GLN A 186 9.92 4.98 13.36
C GLN A 186 10.77 5.96 14.18
N GLN A 187 11.98 5.57 14.57
CA GLN A 187 12.91 6.45 15.30
C GLN A 187 13.30 7.67 14.46
N ILE A 188 13.64 7.47 13.17
CA ILE A 188 13.96 8.58 12.25
C ILE A 188 12.79 9.56 12.15
N LEU A 189 11.56 9.04 11.99
CA LEU A 189 10.36 9.86 11.88
C LEU A 189 10.04 10.61 13.18
N SER A 190 10.17 9.95 14.33
CA SER A 190 9.84 10.54 15.64
C SER A 190 10.77 11.69 16.03
N GLY A 191 11.94 11.79 15.40
CA GLY A 191 12.90 12.87 15.65
C GLY A 191 12.69 14.13 14.80
N ARG A 192 11.70 14.16 13.90
CA ARG A 192 11.56 15.24 12.92
C ARG A 192 10.11 15.74 12.83
N PRO A 193 9.88 17.06 12.73
CA PRO A 193 8.55 17.57 12.43
C PRO A 193 8.15 17.16 11.01
N VAL A 194 6.86 16.84 10.83
CA VAL A 194 6.31 16.54 9.50
C VAL A 194 5.76 17.83 8.91
N ILE A 195 6.35 18.30 7.81
CA ILE A 195 5.78 19.42 7.06
C ILE A 195 4.46 18.97 6.44
N ILE A 196 3.40 19.68 6.78
CA ILE A 196 2.05 19.44 6.27
C ILE A 196 1.78 20.32 5.05
N SER A 197 2.18 21.60 5.06
CA SER A 197 1.87 22.53 3.98
C SER A 197 2.92 22.56 2.86
N ARG A 198 2.50 22.83 1.63
CA ARG A 198 3.39 23.15 0.51
C ARG A 198 3.35 24.65 0.21
N VAL A 199 4.52 25.22 -0.06
CA VAL A 199 4.68 26.64 -0.40
C VAL A 199 4.40 26.85 -1.89
N GLN A 200 4.93 25.96 -2.71
CA GLN A 200 4.67 25.86 -4.14
C GLN A 200 4.42 24.39 -4.45
N ARG A 201 3.38 24.09 -5.22
CA ARG A 201 3.21 22.83 -5.95
C ARG A 201 2.31 23.17 -7.13
N ASN A 202 2.82 23.07 -8.36
CA ASN A 202 2.07 23.37 -9.59
C ASN A 202 0.96 22.33 -9.88
N THR A 203 0.50 21.60 -8.86
CA THR A 203 -0.59 20.63 -8.96
C THR A 203 -1.88 21.30 -8.50
N GLU A 204 -2.93 21.15 -9.30
CA GLU A 204 -4.28 21.72 -9.14
C GLU A 204 -5.05 21.25 -7.89
N SER A 205 -4.40 20.61 -6.92
CA SER A 205 -4.99 20.29 -5.62
C SER A 205 -5.40 21.62 -4.95
N ARG A 206 -6.68 21.99 -5.06
CA ARG A 206 -7.29 23.18 -4.43
C ARG A 206 -7.48 23.01 -2.92
N PHE A 207 -6.87 21.99 -2.33
CA PHE A 207 -7.02 21.69 -0.92
C PHE A 207 -6.20 22.68 -0.08
N SER A 208 -6.89 23.65 0.52
CA SER A 208 -6.31 24.59 1.47
C SER A 208 -7.06 24.59 2.80
N VAL A 209 -6.31 24.84 3.88
CA VAL A 209 -6.80 24.97 5.25
C VAL A 209 -6.12 26.19 5.88
N HIS A 210 -6.90 27.13 6.43
CA HIS A 210 -6.42 28.42 6.95
C HIS A 210 -5.46 29.18 6.00
N GLY A 211 -5.71 29.11 4.68
CA GLY A 211 -4.89 29.78 3.66
C GLY A 211 -3.60 29.07 3.27
N TYR A 212 -3.28 27.92 3.89
CA TYR A 212 -2.14 27.09 3.50
C TYR A 212 -2.57 26.03 2.49
N SER A 213 -1.81 25.89 1.41
CA SER A 213 -1.92 24.73 0.52
C SER A 213 -1.32 23.53 1.21
N ILE A 214 -2.01 22.38 1.15
CA ILE A 214 -1.60 21.24 1.93
C ILE A 214 -1.17 20.04 1.10
N ASP A 215 -0.12 19.36 1.56
CA ASP A 215 0.59 18.33 0.83
C ASP A 215 -0.28 17.08 0.58
N PRO A 216 -0.59 16.76 -0.69
CA PRO A 216 -1.32 15.55 -1.05
C PRO A 216 -0.73 14.26 -0.48
N ASP A 217 0.60 14.20 -0.34
CA ASP A 217 1.30 13.00 0.15
C ASP A 217 1.04 12.75 1.65
N VAL A 218 0.74 13.80 2.42
CA VAL A 218 0.36 13.67 3.83
C VAL A 218 -1.06 13.10 3.93
N TRP A 219 -1.98 13.54 3.07
CA TRP A 219 -3.38 13.05 3.08
C TRP A 219 -3.50 11.64 2.60
N TRP A 220 -2.74 11.34 1.55
CA TRP A 220 -2.54 9.97 1.09
C TRP A 220 -2.11 9.05 2.24
N ALA A 221 -1.20 9.51 3.09
CA ALA A 221 -0.74 8.74 4.25
C ALA A 221 -1.82 8.60 5.34
N CYS A 222 -2.77 9.52 5.48
CA CYS A 222 -3.82 9.42 6.49
C CYS A 222 -5.03 8.57 6.05
N MET A 223 -5.18 8.34 4.74
CA MET A 223 -6.37 7.74 4.13
C MET A 223 -6.82 6.41 4.73
N PRO A 224 -5.93 5.42 4.93
CA PRO A 224 -6.34 4.14 5.50
C PRO A 224 -6.96 4.32 6.89
N PHE A 225 -6.54 5.32 7.64
CA PHE A 225 -6.96 5.49 9.03
C PHE A 225 -8.17 6.40 9.19
N ILE A 226 -8.31 7.44 8.37
CA ILE A 226 -9.52 8.29 8.34
C ILE A 226 -10.75 7.45 7.97
N SER A 227 -10.59 6.53 7.02
CA SER A 227 -11.69 5.64 6.59
C SER A 227 -12.02 4.56 7.63
N LEU A 228 -11.16 4.37 8.63
CA LEU A 228 -11.21 3.29 9.62
C LEU A 228 -11.23 3.79 11.07
N GLN A 229 -11.63 5.05 11.32
CA GLN A 229 -11.62 5.67 12.66
C GLN A 229 -12.46 4.92 13.71
N ASN A 230 -13.37 4.04 13.29
CA ASN A 230 -14.21 3.22 14.16
C ASN A 230 -13.74 1.76 14.27
N GLN A 231 -12.49 1.46 13.92
CA GLN A 231 -11.95 0.10 13.97
C GLN A 231 -11.01 -0.09 15.16
N ASP A 232 -11.18 -1.20 15.87
CA ASP A 232 -10.28 -1.58 16.97
C ASP A 232 -8.87 -1.93 16.46
N GLU A 233 -8.80 -2.64 15.34
CA GLU A 233 -7.53 -3.06 14.73
C GLU A 233 -7.55 -2.91 13.19
N VAL A 234 -6.47 -2.31 12.69
CA VAL A 234 -6.18 -2.17 11.26
C VAL A 234 -4.94 -2.98 10.92
N ILE A 235 -5.07 -3.85 9.93
CA ILE A 235 -3.96 -4.61 9.35
C ILE A 235 -3.61 -3.96 8.01
N LEU A 236 -2.44 -3.32 7.93
CA LEU A 236 -1.91 -2.76 6.69
C LEU A 236 -1.06 -3.79 5.96
N VAL A 237 -1.48 -4.18 4.76
CA VAL A 237 -0.69 -5.01 3.85
C VAL A 237 0.16 -4.12 2.95
N THR A 238 1.47 -4.38 2.94
CA THR A 238 2.45 -3.59 2.18
C THR A 238 3.57 -4.46 1.63
N SER A 239 4.22 -4.01 0.56
CA SER A 239 5.44 -4.64 0.06
C SER A 239 6.65 -4.29 0.95
N SER A 240 7.65 -5.15 0.98
CA SER A 240 8.98 -4.87 1.57
C SER A 240 9.62 -3.57 1.04
N LYS A 241 9.34 -3.20 -0.22
CA LYS A 241 9.77 -1.94 -0.84
C LYS A 241 9.02 -0.71 -0.32
N THR A 242 7.80 -0.89 0.16
CA THR A 242 6.92 0.20 0.62
C THR A 242 6.72 0.21 2.14
N LEU A 243 7.54 -0.54 2.88
CA LEU A 243 7.49 -0.57 4.35
C LEU A 243 7.65 0.83 4.97
N TRP A 244 8.57 1.65 4.44
CA TRP A 244 8.76 3.04 4.88
C TRP A 244 7.45 3.83 4.86
N HIS A 245 6.68 3.69 3.78
CA HIS A 245 5.40 4.38 3.66
C HIS A 245 4.37 3.88 4.67
N ALA A 246 4.33 2.58 4.97
CA ALA A 246 3.43 2.04 5.99
C ALA A 246 3.78 2.55 7.40
N VAL A 247 5.08 2.62 7.73
CA VAL A 247 5.55 3.19 9.00
C VAL A 247 5.23 4.68 9.07
N ARG A 248 5.51 5.45 8.01
CA ARG A 248 5.17 6.88 7.91
C ARG A 248 3.67 7.13 8.07
N THR A 249 2.85 6.36 7.37
CA THR A 249 1.38 6.40 7.44
C THR A 249 0.89 6.18 8.87
N THR A 250 1.40 5.14 9.54
CA THR A 250 1.05 4.83 10.94
C THR A 250 1.51 5.94 11.89
N HIS A 251 2.70 6.50 11.68
CA HIS A 251 3.23 7.57 12.50
C HIS A 251 2.39 8.85 12.40
N ILE A 252 2.06 9.28 11.17
CA ILE A 252 1.22 10.46 10.94
C ILE A 252 -0.17 10.26 11.54
N ALA A 253 -0.77 9.08 11.37
CA ALA A 253 -2.09 8.78 11.94
C ALA A 253 -2.10 8.94 13.46
N ARG A 254 -1.06 8.49 14.16
CA ARG A 254 -0.93 8.67 15.60
C ARG A 254 -0.68 10.10 16.02
N LEU A 255 0.14 10.85 15.27
CA LEU A 255 0.31 12.29 15.51
C LEU A 255 -1.01 13.06 15.37
N LEU A 256 -1.92 12.59 14.50
CA LEU A 256 -3.26 13.14 14.36
C LEU A 256 -4.26 12.62 15.41
N GLY A 257 -3.82 11.83 16.38
CA GLY A 257 -4.66 11.29 17.45
C GLY A 257 -5.60 10.17 17.02
N ILE A 258 -5.29 9.44 15.95
CA ILE A 258 -6.09 8.28 15.55
C ILE A 258 -5.70 7.08 16.43
N GLU A 259 -6.58 6.74 17.37
CA GLU A 259 -6.40 5.64 18.32
C GLU A 259 -6.92 4.32 17.74
N CYS A 260 -6.10 3.65 16.93
CA CYS A 260 -6.37 2.27 16.49
C CYS A 260 -5.13 1.40 16.65
N LYS A 261 -5.31 0.12 16.95
CA LYS A 261 -4.20 -0.83 16.95
C LYS A 261 -3.79 -1.09 15.51
N VAL A 262 -2.51 -0.91 15.20
CA VAL A 262 -2.00 -1.11 13.83
C VAL A 262 -1.02 -2.27 13.79
N SER A 263 -1.37 -3.26 12.95
CA SER A 263 -0.52 -4.37 12.55
C SER A 263 -0.13 -4.16 11.08
N VAL A 264 1.10 -4.50 10.69
CA VAL A 264 1.57 -4.39 9.30
C VAL A 264 2.02 -5.77 8.82
N LEU A 265 1.40 -6.26 7.75
CA LEU A 265 1.80 -7.48 7.06
C LEU A 265 2.64 -7.12 5.84
N VAL A 266 3.93 -7.45 5.90
CA VAL A 266 4.93 -7.10 4.90
C VAL A 266 5.20 -8.29 4.00
N HIS A 267 4.69 -8.24 2.77
CA HIS A 267 4.96 -9.27 1.77
C HIS A 267 6.26 -8.97 0.99
N PRO A 268 6.96 -10.00 0.48
CA PRO A 268 8.12 -9.78 -0.37
C PRO A 268 7.75 -9.02 -1.65
N TYR A 269 8.72 -8.31 -2.21
CA TYR A 269 8.60 -7.76 -3.55
C TYR A 269 8.68 -8.87 -4.59
N LEU A 270 7.70 -8.95 -5.47
CA LEU A 270 7.65 -9.97 -6.51
C LEU A 270 8.47 -9.53 -7.72
N LYS A 271 9.39 -10.39 -8.15
CA LYS A 271 10.14 -10.25 -9.40
C LYS A 271 9.73 -11.38 -10.33
N ILE A 272 9.22 -11.03 -11.50
CA ILE A 272 8.93 -12.00 -12.55
C ILE A 272 10.22 -12.27 -13.32
N LEU A 273 10.60 -13.55 -13.43
CA LEU A 273 11.72 -13.99 -14.24
C LEU A 273 11.18 -14.60 -15.52
N ASP A 274 11.42 -13.91 -16.64
CA ASP A 274 11.07 -14.43 -17.95
C ASP A 274 11.91 -15.66 -18.28
N GLN A 275 11.23 -16.70 -18.75
CA GLN A 275 11.85 -17.92 -19.28
C GLN A 275 11.33 -18.11 -20.72
N GLU A 276 10.67 -19.23 -21.00
CA GLU A 276 10.06 -19.50 -22.31
C GLU A 276 8.86 -18.58 -22.59
N THR A 277 8.08 -18.25 -21.55
CA THR A 277 6.99 -17.29 -21.64
C THR A 277 7.43 -15.96 -21.06
N LYS A 278 7.27 -14.88 -21.85
CA LYS A 278 7.47 -13.51 -21.36
C LYS A 278 6.27 -13.10 -20.50
N LEU A 279 6.50 -13.00 -19.21
CA LEU A 279 5.50 -12.60 -18.22
C LEU A 279 5.79 -11.20 -17.66
N SER A 280 7.07 -10.78 -17.62
CA SER A 280 7.45 -9.50 -17.02
C SER A 280 6.77 -8.33 -17.72
N ARG A 281 6.25 -7.39 -16.91
CA ARG A 281 5.56 -6.18 -17.38
C ARG A 281 4.32 -6.45 -18.25
N MET A 282 3.77 -7.66 -18.21
CA MET A 282 2.52 -7.97 -18.89
C MET A 282 1.39 -7.09 -18.33
N SER A 283 0.56 -6.56 -19.23
CA SER A 283 -0.64 -5.80 -18.83
C SER A 283 -1.60 -6.72 -18.07
N VAL A 284 -2.47 -6.15 -17.25
CA VAL A 284 -3.50 -6.94 -16.55
C VAL A 284 -4.42 -7.66 -17.52
N SER A 285 -4.81 -7.00 -18.60
CA SER A 285 -5.70 -7.58 -19.62
C SER A 285 -5.07 -8.81 -20.27
N ASP A 286 -3.79 -8.72 -20.64
CA ASP A 286 -3.10 -9.85 -21.27
C ASP A 286 -2.86 -10.98 -20.27
N TYR A 287 -2.56 -10.64 -19.02
CA TYR A 287 -2.43 -11.60 -17.93
C TYR A 287 -3.75 -12.36 -17.69
N GLN A 288 -4.88 -11.66 -17.68
CA GLN A 288 -6.21 -12.27 -17.52
C GLN A 288 -6.56 -13.22 -18.66
N LYS A 289 -6.05 -12.98 -19.88
CA LYS A 289 -6.22 -13.91 -21.02
C LYS A 289 -5.28 -15.13 -20.93
N ALA A 290 -4.12 -14.97 -20.28
CA ALA A 290 -3.12 -16.04 -20.15
C ALA A 290 -3.43 -17.03 -19.00
N VAL A 291 -4.28 -16.66 -18.06
CA VAL A 291 -4.68 -17.49 -16.91
C VAL A 291 -6.00 -18.20 -17.17
N ALA A 292 -6.14 -19.43 -16.67
CA ALA A 292 -7.34 -20.24 -16.90
C ALA A 292 -8.60 -19.72 -16.19
N SER A 293 -8.43 -18.98 -15.08
CA SER A 293 -9.53 -18.43 -14.29
C SER A 293 -9.04 -17.29 -13.39
N PRO A 294 -9.94 -16.45 -12.85
CA PRO A 294 -9.57 -15.45 -11.85
C PRO A 294 -8.88 -16.02 -10.61
N ALA A 295 -9.28 -17.20 -10.16
CA ALA A 295 -8.66 -17.86 -9.02
C ALA A 295 -7.27 -18.38 -9.34
N ALA A 296 -7.04 -18.90 -10.56
CA ALA A 296 -5.69 -19.21 -11.05
C ALA A 296 -4.83 -17.93 -11.08
N ALA A 297 -5.40 -16.80 -11.50
CA ALA A 297 -4.74 -15.52 -11.53
C ALA A 297 -4.27 -15.06 -10.13
N ARG A 298 -5.12 -15.21 -9.11
CA ARG A 298 -4.76 -14.93 -7.71
C ARG A 298 -3.70 -15.89 -7.21
N ALA A 299 -3.91 -17.18 -7.43
CA ALA A 299 -3.05 -18.25 -6.96
C ALA A 299 -1.63 -18.10 -7.49
N PHE A 300 -1.45 -17.82 -8.78
CA PHE A 300 -0.14 -17.61 -9.39
C PHE A 300 0.64 -16.52 -8.65
N LEU A 301 0.06 -15.32 -8.48
CA LEU A 301 0.70 -14.22 -7.77
C LEU A 301 1.06 -14.58 -6.32
N LEU A 302 0.15 -15.26 -5.61
CA LEU A 302 0.38 -15.67 -4.23
C LEU A 302 1.40 -16.81 -4.09
N THR A 303 1.61 -17.66 -5.11
CA THR A 303 2.69 -18.67 -5.07
C THR A 303 4.09 -18.05 -5.03
N GLY A 304 4.21 -16.77 -5.38
CA GLY A 304 5.44 -16.00 -5.24
C GLY A 304 5.79 -15.65 -3.79
N LEU A 305 4.90 -15.85 -2.82
CA LEU A 305 5.13 -15.40 -1.44
C LEU A 305 6.15 -16.28 -0.70
N GLN A 306 7.39 -15.78 -0.63
CA GLN A 306 8.43 -16.31 0.25
C GLN A 306 8.71 -15.31 1.38
N TRP A 307 8.02 -15.47 2.51
CA TRP A 307 8.10 -14.54 3.65
C TRP A 307 9.50 -14.49 4.31
N GLY A 308 10.38 -15.42 3.94
CA GLY A 308 11.80 -15.48 4.34
C GLY A 308 12.75 -14.64 3.48
N SER A 309 12.28 -13.81 2.55
CA SER A 309 13.12 -12.91 1.74
C SER A 309 12.47 -11.54 1.50
N ASP A 310 13.29 -10.56 1.12
CA ASP A 310 12.78 -9.22 0.73
C ASP A 310 12.24 -9.21 -0.70
N VAL A 311 12.79 -10.08 -1.55
CA VAL A 311 12.43 -10.27 -2.95
C VAL A 311 12.12 -11.75 -3.16
N SER A 312 11.06 -12.04 -3.89
CA SER A 312 10.70 -13.40 -4.30
C SER A 312 10.57 -13.45 -5.81
N ASN A 313 11.01 -14.57 -6.38
CA ASN A 313 10.97 -14.79 -7.82
C ASN A 313 9.79 -15.67 -8.21
N LEU A 314 9.20 -15.38 -9.36
CA LEU A 314 8.12 -16.14 -9.96
C LEU A 314 8.40 -16.36 -11.45
N THR A 315 8.17 -17.57 -11.95
CA THR A 315 8.49 -18.01 -13.30
C THR A 315 7.26 -18.58 -14.02
N SER A 316 7.41 -18.87 -15.32
CA SER A 316 6.34 -19.52 -16.09
C SER A 316 6.03 -20.95 -15.64
N ASP A 317 6.97 -21.65 -14.98
CA ASP A 317 6.73 -22.99 -14.43
C ASP A 317 5.66 -22.98 -13.34
N GLU A 318 5.64 -21.93 -12.51
CA GLU A 318 4.61 -21.77 -11.50
C GLU A 318 3.25 -21.46 -12.12
N LEU A 319 3.20 -20.65 -13.18
CA LEU A 319 1.97 -20.39 -13.93
C LEU A 319 1.41 -21.69 -14.53
N TYR A 320 2.29 -22.49 -15.14
CA TYR A 320 1.94 -23.80 -15.66
C TYR A 320 1.37 -24.69 -14.56
N LEU A 321 2.05 -24.80 -13.41
CA LEU A 321 1.57 -25.59 -12.27
C LEU A 321 0.16 -25.17 -11.83
N VAL A 322 -0.08 -23.87 -11.64
CA VAL A 322 -1.39 -23.37 -11.19
C VAL A 322 -2.48 -23.68 -12.21
N ASN A 323 -2.26 -23.35 -13.49
CA ASN A 323 -3.24 -23.58 -14.56
C ASN A 323 -3.62 -25.06 -14.71
N HIS A 324 -2.66 -25.98 -14.51
CA HIS A 324 -2.90 -27.43 -14.62
C HIS A 324 -3.37 -28.09 -13.32
N SER A 325 -3.50 -27.34 -12.23
CA SER A 325 -3.95 -27.85 -10.92
C SER A 325 -5.35 -27.37 -10.53
N TYR A 326 -5.90 -26.37 -11.23
CA TYR A 326 -7.18 -25.72 -10.86
C TYR A 326 -8.43 -26.52 -11.28
N GLN A 327 -8.30 -27.59 -12.07
CA GLN A 327 -9.44 -28.35 -12.61
C GLN A 327 -10.06 -29.37 -11.65
N VAL A 328 -9.49 -29.56 -10.46
CA VAL A 328 -9.91 -30.60 -9.52
C VAL A 328 -10.83 -30.03 -8.44
N THR A 329 -12.03 -30.60 -8.31
CA THR A 329 -12.98 -30.26 -7.24
C THR A 329 -12.49 -30.81 -5.91
N VAL A 330 -12.43 -29.95 -4.89
CA VAL A 330 -11.97 -30.32 -3.54
C VAL A 330 -13.09 -30.07 -2.55
N GLU A 331 -13.34 -31.05 -1.67
CA GLU A 331 -14.12 -30.80 -0.47
C GLU A 331 -13.28 -29.95 0.50
N ILE A 332 -13.63 -28.67 0.61
CA ILE A 332 -12.97 -27.74 1.51
C ILE A 332 -13.70 -27.77 2.85
N ALA A 333 -13.07 -28.37 3.86
CA ALA A 333 -13.60 -28.39 5.22
C ALA A 333 -13.84 -26.96 5.76
N GLN A 334 -14.85 -26.81 6.61
CA GLN A 334 -14.98 -25.60 7.41
C GLN A 334 -13.74 -25.45 8.30
N THR A 335 -13.17 -24.26 8.27
CA THR A 335 -11.96 -23.91 9.00
C THR A 335 -12.23 -22.66 9.83
N ASP A 336 -11.70 -22.62 11.05
CA ASP A 336 -11.85 -21.44 11.92
C ASP A 336 -11.15 -20.21 11.32
N VAL A 337 -11.31 -19.04 11.92
CA VAL A 337 -10.43 -17.91 11.61
C VAL A 337 -9.07 -18.10 12.28
N ILE A 338 -8.01 -17.50 11.74
CA ILE A 338 -6.66 -17.55 12.34
C ILE A 338 -6.18 -16.17 12.80
N SER A 339 -5.20 -16.17 13.70
CA SER A 339 -4.43 -14.97 14.03
C SER A 339 -3.59 -14.52 12.83
N ILE A 340 -3.32 -13.21 12.74
CA ILE A 340 -2.45 -12.66 11.70
C ILE A 340 -1.04 -13.29 11.68
N SER A 341 -0.52 -13.68 12.85
CA SER A 341 0.78 -14.36 12.94
C SER A 341 0.83 -15.71 12.20
N ARG A 342 -0.31 -16.38 12.00
CA ARG A 342 -0.41 -17.63 11.24
C ARG A 342 -0.61 -17.41 9.73
N VAL A 343 -1.00 -16.20 9.30
CA VAL A 343 -1.29 -15.91 7.89
C VAL A 343 -0.07 -16.14 6.99
N THR A 344 1.12 -15.73 7.44
CA THR A 344 2.37 -15.94 6.68
C THR A 344 2.68 -17.41 6.44
N ARG A 345 2.32 -18.29 7.39
CA ARG A 345 2.49 -19.74 7.26
C ARG A 345 1.53 -20.35 6.25
N VAL A 346 0.26 -19.95 6.30
CA VAL A 346 -0.78 -20.43 5.35
C VAL A 346 -0.48 -19.93 3.94
N LEU A 347 -0.13 -18.65 3.78
CA LEU A 347 0.19 -18.02 2.50
C LEU A 347 1.67 -18.19 2.09
N GLN A 348 2.37 -19.20 2.61
CA GLN A 348 3.75 -19.49 2.21
C GLN A 348 3.75 -20.29 0.89
N ARG A 349 4.70 -19.99 -0.01
CA ARG A 349 4.91 -20.71 -1.27
C ARG A 349 4.88 -22.24 -1.15
N ASN A 350 5.49 -22.82 -0.13
CA ASN A 350 5.53 -24.28 0.03
C ASN A 350 4.12 -24.87 0.24
N THR A 351 3.23 -24.16 0.93
CA THR A 351 1.84 -24.54 1.11
C THR A 351 1.10 -24.55 -0.23
N PHE A 352 1.30 -23.52 -1.06
CA PHE A 352 0.76 -23.49 -2.44
C PHE A 352 1.28 -24.62 -3.31
N VAL A 353 2.60 -24.82 -3.35
CA VAL A 353 3.21 -25.86 -4.19
C VAL A 353 2.76 -27.25 -3.76
N SER A 354 2.68 -27.51 -2.45
CA SER A 354 2.15 -28.77 -1.91
C SER A 354 0.69 -28.98 -2.32
N LEU A 355 -0.16 -27.97 -2.10
CA LEU A 355 -1.57 -28.00 -2.48
C LEU A 355 -1.73 -28.31 -3.98
N PHE A 356 -1.06 -27.56 -4.87
CA PHE A 356 -1.22 -27.75 -6.31
C PHE A 356 -0.68 -29.10 -6.79
N LYS A 357 0.43 -29.60 -6.24
CA LYS A 357 0.91 -30.96 -6.56
C LYS A 357 -0.12 -32.03 -6.17
N LYS A 358 -0.77 -31.90 -5.01
CA LYS A 358 -1.84 -32.82 -4.58
C LYS A 358 -3.06 -32.74 -5.49
N LEU A 359 -3.49 -31.54 -5.84
CA LEU A 359 -4.62 -31.33 -6.76
C LEU A 359 -4.36 -31.92 -8.13
N ARG A 360 -3.14 -31.81 -8.66
CA ARG A 360 -2.79 -32.38 -9.97
C ARG A 360 -2.74 -33.92 -9.96
N SER A 361 -2.38 -34.55 -8.84
CA SER A 361 -2.08 -35.99 -8.78
C SER A 361 -3.22 -36.84 -8.26
N LEU A 362 -4.17 -36.27 -7.53
CA LEU A 362 -5.21 -37.02 -6.82
C LEU A 362 -6.60 -36.49 -7.16
N SER A 363 -7.54 -37.38 -7.42
CA SER A 363 -8.95 -37.04 -7.61
C SER A 363 -9.63 -36.56 -6.32
N LYS A 364 -9.13 -36.98 -5.15
CA LYS A 364 -9.59 -36.54 -3.81
C LYS A 364 -8.39 -36.42 -2.85
N PRO A 365 -7.62 -35.33 -2.88
CA PRO A 365 -6.45 -35.19 -2.03
C PRO A 365 -6.82 -34.98 -0.56
N ALA A 366 -6.14 -35.69 0.34
CA ALA A 366 -6.15 -35.36 1.77
C ALA A 366 -5.33 -34.07 2.00
N LEU A 367 -6.03 -32.99 2.36
CA LEU A 367 -5.42 -31.70 2.66
C LEU A 367 -5.07 -31.59 4.15
N THR A 368 -3.93 -30.97 4.43
CA THR A 368 -3.60 -30.48 5.76
C THR A 368 -4.48 -29.28 6.12
N GLU A 369 -4.56 -28.92 7.40
CA GLU A 369 -5.36 -27.76 7.86
C GLU A 369 -4.96 -26.47 7.12
N ASP A 370 -3.66 -26.19 7.00
CA ASP A 370 -3.18 -24.96 6.32
C ASP A 370 -3.47 -25.00 4.81
N GLU A 371 -3.41 -26.17 4.15
CA GLU A 371 -3.80 -26.32 2.74
C GLU A 371 -5.31 -26.14 2.54
N SER A 372 -6.15 -26.65 3.44
CA SER A 372 -7.61 -26.43 3.41
C SER A 372 -7.95 -24.95 3.59
N ARG A 373 -7.30 -24.28 4.55
CA ARG A 373 -7.44 -22.82 4.76
C ARG A 373 -7.02 -22.04 3.52
N LEU A 374 -5.90 -22.42 2.91
CA LEU A 374 -5.40 -21.80 1.70
C LEU A 374 -6.37 -21.97 0.53
N ALA A 375 -6.85 -23.19 0.30
CA ALA A 375 -7.82 -23.49 -0.74
C ALA A 375 -9.09 -22.63 -0.58
N ARG A 376 -9.60 -22.53 0.65
CA ARG A 376 -10.76 -21.69 0.97
C ARG A 376 -10.50 -20.21 0.69
N ALA A 377 -9.34 -19.71 1.11
CA ALA A 377 -9.01 -18.30 1.02
C ALA A 377 -8.68 -17.84 -0.40
N VAL A 378 -8.28 -18.73 -1.32
CA VAL A 378 -7.76 -18.34 -2.64
C VAL A 378 -8.51 -18.98 -3.81
N LEU A 379 -8.83 -20.27 -3.71
CA LEU A 379 -9.33 -21.06 -4.84
C LEU A 379 -10.85 -20.98 -5.01
N LEU A 380 -11.58 -20.76 -3.92
CA LEU A 380 -13.02 -20.51 -3.98
C LEU A 380 -13.31 -19.15 -4.66
N PRO A 381 -14.47 -19.01 -5.33
CA PRO A 381 -14.98 -17.72 -5.75
C PRO A 381 -15.02 -16.73 -4.57
N TRP A 382 -14.63 -15.49 -4.82
CA TRP A 382 -14.47 -14.46 -3.79
C TRP A 382 -15.71 -13.60 -3.61
#